data_AF-A0A0J7NVR9-F1
#
_entry.id   AF-A0A0J7NVR9-F1
#
_cell.length_a   1.000
_cell.length_b   1.000
_cell.length_c   1.000
_cell.angle_alpha   90.00
_cell.angle_beta   90.00
_cell.angle_gamma   90.00
#
_symmetry.space_group_name_H-M   'P 1'
#
loop_
_entity.id
_entity.type
_entity.pdbx_description
1 polymer ?
#
loop_
_entity_poly.entity_id
_entity_poly.type
_entity_poly.pdbx_seq_one_letter_code
_entity_poly.pdbx_strand_id
1 'polypeptide(L)'
;MKPSNVTSRELYHPSSKFKELEKRPQPQPPRSSEELEDLHKLLHFPEEVALRLTESEYQLFYQVPPHEYLRHVAQDQTTLQKPPARPPPSPSRSCSNPSTINSSTQTEDESSWPVATVYSTVQTLIDRFNEVSSWVTHAITSGATIEERQAVLSCLLRVALTCWNTGNFNSAMEIIAGLNYLSYFLQYSLYYGP
;
A
#
# COMPACT_ATOMS: atom_id res chain seq x y z
N MET A 1 -53.35 38.35 17.65
CA MET A 1 -52.87 37.26 16.76
C MET A 1 -51.71 37.77 15.92
N LYS A 2 -50.84 36.85 15.53
CA LYS A 2 -49.41 36.97 15.23
C LYS A 2 -49.01 37.90 14.05
N PRO A 3 -47.74 38.36 14.02
CA PRO A 3 -47.18 39.20 12.97
C PRO A 3 -46.75 38.37 11.75
N SER A 4 -46.84 38.94 10.55
CA SER A 4 -46.26 38.38 9.32
C SER A 4 -45.03 39.20 8.95
N ASN A 5 -43.89 38.77 9.48
CA ASN A 5 -42.57 39.30 9.17
C ASN A 5 -42.10 38.67 7.85
N VAL A 6 -41.60 39.50 6.94
CA VAL A 6 -41.06 39.10 5.64
C VAL A 6 -39.69 38.48 5.87
N THR A 7 -39.59 37.15 5.79
CA THR A 7 -38.30 36.44 5.89
C THR A 7 -37.65 36.37 4.51
N SER A 8 -36.68 37.26 4.28
CA SER A 8 -35.67 37.10 3.24
C SER A 8 -34.90 35.80 3.49
N ARG A 9 -34.95 34.86 2.51
CA ARG A 9 -34.06 33.69 2.50
C ARG A 9 -32.70 34.11 1.97
N GLU A 10 -31.76 34.41 2.86
CA GLU A 10 -30.34 34.41 2.51
C GLU A 10 -29.89 32.97 2.24
N LEU A 11 -29.59 32.68 0.98
CA LEU A 11 -28.89 31.48 0.57
C LEU A 11 -27.42 31.59 1.01
N TYR A 12 -27.07 30.93 2.12
CA TYR A 12 -25.68 30.74 2.49
C TYR A 12 -24.98 29.88 1.44
N HIS A 13 -24.06 30.48 0.71
CA HIS A 13 -23.12 29.83 -0.20
C HIS A 13 -21.77 29.74 0.53
N PRO A 14 -21.35 28.60 1.09
CA PRO A 14 -20.05 28.50 1.73
C PRO A 14 -19.02 28.17 0.66
N SER A 15 -18.44 29.19 0.02
CA SER A 15 -17.20 29.00 -0.75
C SER A 15 -16.36 30.25 -0.69
N SER A 16 -15.21 30.15 -0.02
CA SER A 16 -13.92 30.73 -0.44
C SER A 16 -12.86 30.74 0.68
N LYS A 17 -13.18 30.44 1.94
CA LYS A 17 -12.19 30.57 3.04
C LYS A 17 -11.41 29.30 3.43
N PHE A 18 -11.74 28.13 2.87
CA PHE A 18 -11.07 26.86 3.25
C PHE A 18 -9.90 26.44 2.34
N LYS A 19 -9.53 27.23 1.32
CA LYS A 19 -8.45 26.87 0.39
C LYS A 19 -7.08 27.46 0.73
N GLU A 20 -6.96 28.26 1.78
CA GLU A 20 -5.74 29.05 2.04
C GLU A 20 -5.11 28.80 3.41
N LEU A 21 -5.23 27.59 3.98
CA LEU A 21 -4.54 27.24 5.23
C LEU A 21 -4.15 25.76 5.26
N GLU A 22 -3.40 25.29 4.26
CA GLU A 22 -2.67 24.01 4.36
C GLU A 22 -1.51 23.99 3.35
N LYS A 23 -0.57 24.94 3.49
CA LYS A 23 0.73 24.85 2.79
C LYS A 23 1.82 24.55 3.80
N ARG A 24 1.67 23.44 4.51
CA ARG A 24 2.78 22.83 5.24
C ARG A 24 3.70 22.20 4.18
N PRO A 25 5.03 22.41 4.24
CA PRO A 25 5.96 21.66 3.39
C PRO A 25 5.65 20.17 3.56
N GLN A 26 5.29 19.49 2.47
CA GLN A 26 5.15 18.04 2.47
C GLN A 26 6.48 17.47 2.94
N PRO A 27 6.56 16.84 4.13
CA PRO A 27 7.75 16.09 4.49
C PRO A 27 7.87 15.04 3.40
N GLN A 28 8.98 15.08 2.65
CA GLN A 28 9.30 13.90 1.85
C GLN A 28 9.37 12.75 2.85
N PRO A 29 8.56 11.69 2.67
CA PRO A 29 8.60 10.57 3.59
C PRO A 29 10.06 10.10 3.64
N PRO A 30 10.64 9.90 4.84
CA PRO A 30 11.95 9.28 4.94
C PRO A 30 11.97 8.03 4.06
N ARG A 31 13.12 7.72 3.45
CA ARG A 31 13.24 6.46 2.72
C ARG A 31 12.82 5.37 3.69
N SER A 32 11.91 4.49 3.28
CA SER A 32 11.25 3.52 4.18
C SER A 32 12.24 2.71 5.02
N SER A 33 13.43 2.42 4.49
CA SER A 33 14.55 1.81 5.23
C SER A 33 15.07 2.65 6.41
N GLU A 34 15.22 3.97 6.24
CA GLU A 34 15.72 4.88 7.29
C GLU A 34 14.69 5.02 8.42
N GLU A 35 13.41 5.10 8.07
CA GLU A 35 12.30 5.08 9.03
C GLU A 35 12.36 3.83 9.92
N LEU A 36 12.50 2.65 9.34
CA LEU A 36 12.50 1.38 10.05
C LEU A 36 13.74 1.20 10.95
N GLU A 37 14.89 1.74 10.54
CA GLU A 37 16.08 1.80 11.39
C GLU A 37 15.86 2.71 12.62
N ASP A 38 15.19 3.85 12.43
CA ASP A 38 14.84 4.74 13.54
C ASP A 38 13.81 4.12 14.48
N LEU A 39 12.81 3.41 13.94
CA LEU A 39 11.85 2.66 14.74
C LEU A 39 12.53 1.56 15.57
N HIS A 40 13.56 0.90 15.02
CA HIS A 40 14.32 -0.12 15.74
C HIS A 40 14.99 0.46 17.00
N LYS A 41 15.55 1.68 16.91
CA LYS A 41 16.17 2.39 18.05
C LYS A 41 15.14 2.75 19.13
N LEU A 42 13.86 2.85 18.76
CA LEU A 42 12.76 3.26 19.62
C LEU A 42 11.95 2.10 20.18
N LEU A 43 12.31 0.84 19.94
CA LEU A 43 11.55 -0.34 20.39
C LEU A 43 11.26 -0.38 21.90
N HIS A 44 12.07 0.30 22.71
CA HIS A 44 11.81 0.43 24.15
C HIS A 44 10.58 1.30 24.49
N PHE A 45 10.09 2.10 23.54
CA PHE A 45 8.93 2.99 23.63
C PHE A 45 7.82 2.54 22.64
N PRO A 46 7.04 1.50 22.99
CA PRO A 46 6.12 0.89 22.05
C PRO A 46 5.04 1.86 21.53
N GLU A 47 4.64 2.84 22.33
CA GLU A 47 3.67 3.87 21.96
C GLU A 47 4.19 4.79 20.85
N GLU A 48 5.47 5.19 20.91
CA GLU A 48 6.09 6.03 19.89
C GLU A 48 6.28 5.27 18.58
N VAL A 49 6.70 4.00 18.64
CA VAL A 49 6.82 3.15 17.45
C VAL A 49 5.46 2.95 16.78
N ALA A 50 4.43 2.63 17.56
CA ALA A 50 3.07 2.47 17.05
C ALA A 50 2.52 3.77 16.43
N LEU A 51 2.80 4.92 17.05
CA LEU A 51 2.38 6.22 16.54
C LEU A 51 3.00 6.52 15.17
N ARG A 52 4.31 6.29 15.01
CA ARG A 52 5.01 6.55 13.74
C ARG A 52 4.62 5.60 12.62
N LEU A 53 4.47 4.31 12.92
CA LEU A 53 3.91 3.36 11.95
C LEU A 53 2.53 3.82 11.48
N THR A 54 1.68 4.27 12.42
CA THR A 54 0.35 4.81 12.10
C THR A 54 0.41 6.07 11.24
N GLU A 55 1.31 7.00 11.52
CA GLU A 55 1.45 8.20 10.69
C GLU A 55 1.87 7.85 9.26
N SER A 56 2.88 7.00 9.09
CA SER A 56 3.36 6.57 7.78
C SER A 56 2.29 5.81 7.00
N GLU A 57 1.60 4.85 7.63
CA GLU A 57 0.54 4.07 6.99
C GLU A 57 -0.68 4.91 6.64
N TYR A 58 -1.05 5.86 7.51
CA TYR A 58 -2.09 6.82 7.22
C TYR A 58 -1.74 7.63 5.96
N GLN A 59 -0.52 8.17 5.88
CA GLN A 59 -0.11 8.92 4.69
C GLN A 59 -0.15 8.07 3.42
N LEU A 60 0.32 6.82 3.47
CA LEU A 60 0.31 5.92 2.32
C LEU A 60 -1.12 5.57 1.89
N PHE A 61 -1.99 5.22 2.83
CA PHE A 61 -3.36 4.81 2.55
C PHE A 61 -4.15 5.91 1.84
N TYR A 62 -4.04 7.17 2.31
CA TYR A 62 -4.76 8.29 1.71
C TYR A 62 -4.18 8.78 0.38
N GLN A 63 -2.98 8.34 0.01
CA GLN A 63 -2.38 8.63 -1.29
C GLN A 63 -2.86 7.68 -2.39
N VAL A 64 -3.55 6.58 -2.07
CA VAL A 64 -4.06 5.62 -3.06
C VAL A 64 -5.48 6.01 -3.50
N PRO A 65 -5.70 6.38 -4.78
CA PRO A 65 -7.04 6.70 -5.27
C PRO A 65 -8.00 5.48 -5.19
N PRO A 66 -9.29 5.67 -4.86
CA PRO A 66 -10.26 4.58 -4.74
C PRO A 66 -10.37 3.66 -5.97
N HIS A 67 -10.17 4.20 -7.18
CA HIS A 67 -10.22 3.41 -8.41
C HIS A 67 -9.07 2.40 -8.55
N GLU A 68 -7.95 2.62 -7.85
CA GLU A 68 -6.84 1.66 -7.81
C GLU A 68 -7.28 0.33 -7.20
N TYR A 69 -8.06 0.38 -6.12
CA TYR A 69 -8.58 -0.83 -5.46
C TYR A 69 -9.50 -1.63 -6.37
N LEU A 70 -10.41 -0.96 -7.09
CA LEU A 70 -11.29 -1.62 -8.06
C LEU A 70 -10.50 -2.27 -9.20
N ARG A 71 -9.47 -1.58 -9.72
CA ARG A 71 -8.62 -2.12 -10.77
C ARG A 71 -7.84 -3.33 -10.28
N HIS A 72 -7.29 -3.26 -9.07
CA HIS A 72 -6.53 -4.36 -8.48
C HIS A 72 -7.41 -5.62 -8.31
N VAL A 73 -8.64 -5.47 -7.79
CA VAL A 73 -9.59 -6.58 -7.66
C VAL A 73 -9.98 -7.16 -9.03
N ALA A 74 -10.24 -6.30 -10.03
CA ALA A 74 -10.60 -6.76 -11.37
C ALA A 74 -9.46 -7.54 -12.03
N GLN A 75 -8.21 -7.10 -11.86
CA GLN A 75 -7.03 -7.80 -12.36
C GLN A 75 -6.89 -9.19 -11.73
N ASP A 76 -7.04 -9.30 -10.41
CA ASP A 76 -6.91 -10.58 -9.69
C ASP A 76 -7.99 -11.61 -10.09
N GLN A 77 -9.19 -11.15 -10.44
CA GLN A 77 -10.23 -12.04 -10.99
C GLN A 77 -9.89 -12.53 -12.40
N THR A 78 -9.27 -11.69 -13.23
CA THR A 78 -8.87 -12.09 -14.59
C THR A 78 -7.67 -13.03 -14.60
N THR A 79 -6.74 -12.92 -13.64
CA THR A 79 -5.61 -13.86 -13.49
C THR A 79 -6.10 -15.24 -13.07
N LEU A 80 -7.09 -15.31 -12.17
CA LEU A 80 -7.73 -16.57 -11.76
C LEU A 80 -8.56 -17.23 -12.87
N GLN A 81 -9.12 -16.46 -13.81
CA GLN A 81 -9.95 -16.98 -14.90
C GLN A 81 -9.18 -17.33 -16.18
N LYS A 82 -7.87 -17.11 -16.25
CA LYS A 82 -7.07 -17.49 -17.42
C LYS A 82 -6.93 -19.02 -17.50
N PRO A 83 -7.52 -19.71 -18.49
CA PRO A 83 -7.28 -21.13 -18.68
C PRO A 83 -5.80 -21.36 -19.03
N PRO A 84 -5.18 -22.50 -18.68
CA PRO A 84 -3.81 -22.79 -19.09
C PRO A 84 -3.71 -22.66 -20.61
N ALA A 85 -2.70 -21.90 -21.06
CA ALA A 85 -2.49 -21.61 -22.46
C ALA A 85 -2.51 -22.91 -23.28
N ARG A 86 -3.52 -23.03 -24.14
CA ARG A 86 -3.53 -24.05 -25.20
C ARG A 86 -2.23 -23.86 -26.01
N PRO A 87 -1.45 -24.92 -26.27
CA PRO A 87 -0.23 -24.77 -27.06
C PRO A 87 -0.56 -24.23 -28.46
N PRO A 88 0.31 -23.39 -29.04
CA PRO A 88 0.07 -22.82 -30.36
C PRO A 88 -0.03 -23.94 -31.41
N PRO A 89 -0.94 -23.86 -32.39
CA PRO A 89 -0.94 -24.80 -33.50
C PRO A 89 0.32 -24.59 -34.35
N SER A 90 1.00 -25.71 -34.65
CA SER A 90 2.20 -25.76 -35.50
C SER A 90 1.95 -25.17 -36.91
N PRO A 91 3.01 -24.64 -37.58
CA PRO A 91 2.86 -23.95 -38.84
C PRO A 91 2.80 -24.96 -40.01
N SER A 92 1.64 -25.06 -40.66
CA SER A 92 1.53 -25.71 -41.97
C SER A 92 1.76 -24.70 -43.08
N ARG A 93 2.65 -25.07 -43.99
CA ARG A 93 3.20 -24.26 -45.08
C ARG A 93 2.23 -24.05 -46.25
N SER A 94 2.34 -22.84 -46.81
CA SER A 94 2.38 -22.49 -48.24
C SER A 94 1.12 -22.13 -49.05
N CYS A 95 1.10 -20.84 -49.41
CA CYS A 95 0.98 -20.22 -50.75
C CYS A 95 -0.40 -20.11 -51.43
N SER A 96 -0.89 -18.86 -51.59
CA SER A 96 -1.22 -18.18 -52.87
C SER A 96 -1.72 -16.73 -52.64
N ASN A 97 -1.18 -15.77 -53.40
CA ASN A 97 -1.57 -14.33 -53.52
C ASN A 97 -2.34 -14.11 -54.86
N PRO A 98 -2.77 -12.89 -55.31
CA PRO A 98 -3.01 -11.58 -54.64
C PRO A 98 -4.35 -10.87 -55.04
N SER A 99 -4.49 -9.59 -54.63
CA SER A 99 -5.28 -8.45 -55.21
C SER A 99 -6.62 -8.14 -54.48
N THR A 100 -7.07 -6.91 -54.19
CA THR A 100 -6.70 -5.51 -54.54
C THR A 100 -7.51 -4.53 -53.63
N ILE A 101 -6.95 -3.34 -53.28
CA ILE A 101 -7.61 -1.99 -53.09
C ILE A 101 -8.70 -1.87 -51.97
N ASN A 102 -8.83 -0.87 -51.07
CA ASN A 102 -8.44 0.55 -50.91
C ASN A 102 -8.75 1.09 -49.48
N SER A 103 -7.93 2.07 -49.05
CA SER A 103 -8.19 3.32 -48.30
C SER A 103 -9.23 3.44 -47.16
N SER A 104 -8.79 3.88 -45.97
CA SER A 104 -9.03 5.26 -45.47
C SER A 104 -8.30 5.56 -44.16
N THR A 105 -7.76 6.78 -44.10
CA THR A 105 -6.93 7.41 -43.07
C THR A 105 -7.78 8.32 -42.18
N GLN A 106 -7.44 8.43 -40.88
CA GLN A 106 -7.55 9.57 -39.92
C GLN A 106 -7.67 8.99 -38.48
N THR A 107 -6.78 9.12 -37.49
CA THR A 107 -6.05 10.24 -36.83
C THR A 107 -6.91 11.25 -36.07
N GLU A 108 -7.11 11.01 -34.77
CA GLU A 108 -7.24 11.96 -33.65
C GLU A 108 -6.80 11.15 -32.40
N ASP A 109 -5.60 11.25 -31.81
CA ASP A 109 -4.91 12.34 -31.10
C ASP A 109 -5.70 13.02 -29.97
N GLU A 110 -4.98 13.25 -28.86
CA GLU A 110 -5.31 14.06 -27.69
C GLU A 110 -6.14 13.49 -26.53
N SER A 111 -5.42 12.83 -25.61
CA SER A 111 -5.43 13.28 -24.21
C SER A 111 -4.09 12.91 -23.56
N SER A 112 -3.04 13.55 -24.06
CA SER A 112 -1.75 13.58 -23.40
C SER A 112 -1.85 14.55 -22.22
N TRP A 113 -2.01 14.02 -21.02
CA TRP A 113 -1.73 14.77 -19.80
C TRP A 113 -0.30 14.43 -19.35
N PRO A 114 0.74 15.24 -19.66
CA PRO A 114 2.06 15.03 -19.11
C PRO A 114 2.14 15.74 -17.74
N VAL A 115 1.47 15.16 -16.76
CA VAL A 115 1.96 15.18 -15.39
C VAL A 115 1.82 13.76 -14.93
N ALA A 116 2.89 12.98 -15.03
CA ALA A 116 3.03 11.71 -14.31
C ALA A 116 3.01 12.07 -12.82
N THR A 117 1.81 12.35 -12.33
CA THR A 117 1.54 12.43 -10.91
C THR A 117 1.76 11.00 -10.47
N VAL A 118 2.86 10.78 -9.74
CA VAL A 118 3.19 9.46 -9.21
C VAL A 118 2.12 9.17 -8.16
N TYR A 119 0.99 8.62 -8.59
CA TYR A 119 -0.05 8.17 -7.68
C TYR A 119 0.42 6.88 -7.03
N SER A 120 0.25 6.78 -5.72
CA SER A 120 0.45 5.53 -5.00
C SER A 120 -0.59 4.51 -5.46
N THR A 121 -0.16 3.26 -5.61
CA THR A 121 -1.03 2.16 -6.04
C THR A 121 -1.31 1.24 -4.87
N VAL A 122 -2.27 0.31 -5.02
CA VAL A 122 -2.46 -0.77 -4.03
C VAL A 122 -1.19 -1.59 -3.84
N GLN A 123 -0.37 -1.75 -4.90
CA GLN A 123 0.93 -2.42 -4.79
C GLN A 123 1.86 -1.73 -3.79
N THR A 124 1.83 -0.40 -3.72
CA THR A 124 2.62 0.36 -2.73
C THR A 124 2.27 -0.03 -1.29
N LEU A 125 0.98 -0.28 -1.01
CA LEU A 125 0.54 -0.73 0.32
C LEU A 125 0.98 -2.17 0.61
N ILE A 126 0.92 -3.05 -0.40
CA ILE A 126 1.38 -4.43 -0.29
C ILE A 126 2.90 -4.48 -0.04
N ASP A 127 3.66 -3.67 -0.79
CA ASP A 127 5.11 -3.58 -0.64
C ASP A 127 5.48 -3.07 0.75
N ARG A 128 4.78 -2.03 1.24
CA ARG A 128 4.93 -1.53 2.60
C ARG A 128 4.64 -2.61 3.65
N PHE A 129 3.55 -3.35 3.49
CA PHE A 129 3.18 -4.44 4.40
C PHE A 129 4.29 -5.49 4.50
N ASN A 130 4.81 -5.91 3.35
CA ASN A 130 5.88 -6.90 3.27
C ASN A 130 7.19 -6.36 3.86
N GLU A 131 7.48 -5.08 3.63
CA GLU A 131 8.67 -4.41 4.17
C GLU A 131 8.65 -4.37 5.70
N VAL A 132 7.55 -3.91 6.31
CA VAL A 132 7.41 -3.89 7.78
C VAL A 132 7.45 -5.31 8.35
N SER A 133 6.76 -6.26 7.72
CA SER A 133 6.79 -7.68 8.11
C SER A 133 8.21 -8.26 8.06
N SER A 134 8.96 -7.95 7.01
CA SER A 134 10.36 -8.38 6.84
C SER A 134 11.28 -7.73 7.88
N TRP A 135 11.10 -6.44 8.15
CA TRP A 135 11.82 -5.72 9.21
C TRP A 135 11.58 -6.36 10.57
N VAL A 136 10.36 -6.79 10.89
CA VAL A 136 10.04 -7.51 12.13
C VAL A 136 10.82 -8.82 12.25
N THR A 137 10.83 -9.64 11.19
CA THR A 137 11.62 -10.88 11.16
C THR A 137 13.11 -10.58 11.31
N HIS A 138 13.63 -9.59 10.58
CA HIS A 138 15.03 -9.18 10.64
C HIS A 138 15.41 -8.69 12.04
N ALA A 139 14.65 -7.75 12.62
CA ALA A 139 14.89 -7.20 13.94
C ALA A 139 15.04 -8.28 15.03
N ILE A 140 14.24 -9.34 14.96
CA ILE A 140 14.33 -10.47 15.89
C ILE A 140 15.53 -11.35 15.57
N THR A 141 15.81 -11.63 14.30
CA THR A 141 16.89 -12.56 13.91
C THR A 141 18.29 -11.95 14.01
N SER A 142 18.41 -10.62 13.94
CA SER A 142 19.70 -9.92 14.08
C SER A 142 20.26 -9.93 15.50
N GLY A 143 19.45 -10.24 16.52
CA GLY A 143 19.92 -10.31 17.92
C GLY A 143 20.94 -11.43 18.10
N ALA A 144 22.09 -11.14 18.71
CA ALA A 144 23.19 -12.10 18.86
C ALA A 144 22.86 -13.17 19.91
N THR A 145 22.21 -12.76 21.00
CA THR A 145 21.84 -13.61 22.14
C THR A 145 20.35 -13.95 22.16
N ILE A 146 19.96 -15.04 22.83
CA ILE A 146 18.53 -15.39 22.92
C ILE A 146 17.76 -14.37 23.75
N GLU A 147 18.42 -13.78 24.74
CA GLU A 147 17.88 -12.73 25.61
C GLU A 147 17.57 -11.45 24.83
N GLU A 148 18.46 -11.02 23.94
CA GLU A 148 18.20 -9.88 23.05
C GLU A 148 17.02 -10.16 22.11
N ARG A 149 16.96 -11.36 21.51
CA ARG A 149 15.85 -11.76 20.63
C ARG A 149 14.52 -11.78 21.37
N GLN A 150 14.50 -12.27 22.61
CA GLN A 150 13.33 -12.25 23.49
C GLN A 150 12.91 -10.82 23.87
N ALA A 151 13.87 -9.94 24.15
CA ALA A 151 13.60 -8.54 24.47
C ALA A 151 12.98 -7.80 23.26
N VAL A 152 13.53 -7.97 22.07
CA VAL A 152 12.99 -7.40 20.83
C VAL A 152 11.59 -7.93 20.53
N LEU A 153 11.39 -9.25 20.63
CA LEU A 153 10.06 -9.87 20.48
C LEU A 153 9.05 -9.27 21.46
N SER A 154 9.43 -9.14 22.73
CA SER A 154 8.56 -8.55 23.77
C SER A 154 8.23 -7.07 23.50
N CYS A 155 9.16 -6.33 22.91
CA CYS A 155 8.91 -4.96 22.48
C CYS A 155 7.92 -4.91 21.31
N LEU A 156 8.13 -5.72 20.26
CA LEU A 156 7.27 -5.77 19.08
C LEU A 156 5.84 -6.23 19.42
N LEU A 157 5.66 -7.17 20.34
CA LEU A 157 4.33 -7.57 20.82
C LEU A 157 3.61 -6.43 21.54
N ARG A 158 4.33 -5.60 22.31
CA ARG A 158 3.76 -4.39 22.93
C ARG A 158 3.41 -3.33 21.90
N VAL A 159 4.21 -3.17 20.85
CA VAL A 159 3.87 -2.29 19.70
C VAL A 159 2.59 -2.79 19.03
N ALA A 160 2.49 -4.07 18.68
CA ALA A 160 1.31 -4.65 18.04
C ALA A 160 0.05 -4.47 18.89
N LEU A 161 0.14 -4.68 20.20
CA LEU A 161 -0.96 -4.42 21.13
C LEU A 161 -1.35 -2.94 21.15
N THR A 162 -0.38 -2.03 21.08
CA THR A 162 -0.64 -0.60 21.04
C THR A 162 -1.33 -0.20 19.75
N CYS A 163 -0.85 -0.67 18.59
CA CYS A 163 -1.50 -0.47 17.29
C CYS A 163 -2.95 -1.00 17.30
N TRP A 164 -3.18 -2.17 17.88
CA TRP A 164 -4.54 -2.72 18.04
C TRP A 164 -5.44 -1.80 18.88
N ASN A 165 -4.93 -1.31 20.01
CA ASN A 165 -5.70 -0.45 20.92
C ASN A 165 -6.03 0.93 20.32
N THR A 166 -5.19 1.46 19.44
CA THR A 166 -5.41 2.75 18.76
C THR A 166 -6.20 2.60 17.46
N GLY A 167 -6.52 1.38 17.04
CA GLY A 167 -7.28 1.10 15.82
C GLY A 167 -6.43 1.00 14.54
N ASN A 168 -5.10 1.01 14.66
CA ASN A 168 -4.23 0.68 13.54
C ASN A 168 -4.05 -0.84 13.42
N PHE A 169 -5.08 -1.49 12.87
CA PHE A 169 -5.07 -2.92 12.65
C PHE A 169 -4.06 -3.35 11.58
N ASN A 170 -3.72 -2.47 10.64
CA ASN A 170 -2.78 -2.80 9.56
C ASN A 170 -1.37 -3.07 10.12
N SER A 171 -0.77 -2.12 10.87
CA SER A 171 0.53 -2.38 11.54
C SER A 171 0.49 -3.60 12.46
N ALA A 172 -0.62 -3.78 13.19
CA ALA A 172 -0.74 -4.94 14.08
C ALA A 172 -0.63 -6.25 13.29
N MET A 173 -1.28 -6.31 12.12
CA MET A 173 -1.21 -7.47 11.23
C MET A 173 0.15 -7.62 10.55
N GLU A 174 0.83 -6.52 10.16
CA GLU A 174 2.21 -6.56 9.63
C GLU A 174 3.18 -7.17 10.63
N ILE A 175 3.08 -6.77 11.90
CA ILE A 175 3.92 -7.34 12.96
C ILE A 175 3.63 -8.83 13.13
N ILE A 176 2.36 -9.22 13.20
CA ILE A 176 1.97 -10.63 13.33
C ILE A 176 2.44 -11.45 12.12
N ALA A 177 2.35 -10.92 10.91
CA ALA A 177 2.84 -11.57 9.70
C ALA A 177 4.35 -11.82 9.77
N GLY A 178 5.13 -10.82 10.18
CA GLY A 178 6.58 -10.95 10.41
C GLY A 178 6.95 -12.05 11.42
N LEU A 179 6.15 -12.20 12.49
CA LEU A 179 6.33 -13.29 13.47
C LEU A 179 5.99 -14.67 12.89
N ASN A 180 4.94 -14.76 12.07
CA ASN A 180 4.56 -16.02 11.41
C ASN A 180 5.62 -16.45 10.40
N TYR A 181 6.18 -15.54 9.59
CA TYR A 181 7.28 -15.85 8.68
C TYR A 181 8.49 -16.40 9.43
N LEU A 182 8.82 -15.84 10.60
CA LEU A 182 9.87 -16.36 11.46
C LEU A 182 9.57 -17.80 11.92
N SER A 183 8.33 -18.09 12.33
CA SER A 183 7.94 -19.45 12.73
C SER A 183 8.08 -20.44 11.57
N TYR A 184 7.62 -20.08 10.37
CA TYR A 184 7.79 -20.93 9.18
C TYR A 184 9.26 -21.14 8.84
N PHE A 185 10.07 -20.08 8.89
CA PHE A 185 11.51 -20.16 8.62
C PHE A 185 12.22 -21.10 9.61
N LEU A 186 12.01 -20.92 10.92
CA LEU A 186 12.61 -21.78 11.93
C LEU A 186 12.16 -23.24 11.80
N GLN A 187 10.89 -23.47 11.52
CA GLN A 187 10.38 -24.83 11.32
C GLN A 187 10.96 -25.46 10.04
N TYR A 188 11.09 -24.70 8.95
CA TYR A 188 11.71 -25.19 7.72
C TYR A 188 13.20 -25.49 7.90
N SER A 189 13.96 -24.61 8.58
CA SER A 189 15.39 -24.83 8.87
C SER A 189 15.63 -26.03 9.80
N LEU A 190 14.72 -26.31 10.73
CA LEU A 190 14.80 -27.50 11.59
C LEU A 190 14.41 -28.80 10.87
N TYR A 191 13.43 -28.75 9.96
CA TYR A 191 12.95 -29.92 9.22
C TYR A 191 13.80 -30.28 7.99
N TYR A 192 14.42 -29.28 7.36
CA TYR A 192 15.18 -29.42 6.11
C TYR A 192 16.60 -28.87 6.26
N GLY A 193 17.26 -29.17 7.39
CA GLY A 193 18.65 -28.74 7.64
C GLY A 193 19.61 -29.01 6.47
N PRO A 194 20.77 -28.32 6.43
CA PRO A 194 21.61 -28.14 5.24
C PRO A 194 22.02 -29.44 4.53
#